data_AF-A0A7W4W7R5-F1
#
_entry.id   AF-A0A7W4W7R5-F1
#
_cell.length_a   1.000
_cell.length_b   1.000
_cell.length_c   1.000
_cell.angle_alpha   90.00
_cell.angle_beta   90.00
_cell.angle_gamma   90.00
#
_symmetry.space_group_name_H-M   'P 1'
#
loop_
_entity.id
_entity.type
_entity.pdbx_description
1 polymer ?
#
loop_
_entity_poly.entity_id
_entity_poly.type
_entity_poly.pdbx_seq_one_letter_code
_entity_poly.pdbx_strand_id
1 'polypeptide(L)'
;MISREQAFDLATQHANELRPGTFVTKVLHPDEITGRNPVLYGIALENCWIAYLKPRDPYFIRDSEIIVIDRNLGRVLYHGGANDEG
;
A
#
# COMPACT_ATOMS: atom_id res chain seq x y z
N MET A 1 8.53 3.46 15.48
CA MET A 1 7.37 3.75 14.62
C MET A 1 7.83 4.65 13.50
N ILE A 2 7.53 4.30 12.25
CA ILE A 2 7.96 5.06 11.07
C ILE A 2 6.93 6.14 10.68
N SER A 3 7.42 7.24 10.13
CA SER A 3 6.57 8.31 9.59
C SER A 3 5.88 7.89 8.29
N ARG A 4 4.89 8.68 7.87
CA ARG A 4 4.24 8.51 6.56
C ARG A 4 5.22 8.71 5.41
N GLU A 5 6.14 9.67 5.51
CA GLU A 5 7.16 9.89 4.47
C GLU A 5 8.09 8.68 4.35
N GLN A 6 8.54 8.14 5.49
CA GLN A 6 9.33 6.91 5.50
C GLN A 6 8.58 5.73 4.87
N ALA A 7 7.28 5.59 5.16
CA ALA A 7 6.45 4.56 4.54
C ALA A 7 6.28 4.78 3.03
N PHE A 8 6.18 6.04 2.58
CA PHE A 8 6.14 6.39 1.16
C PHE A 8 7.43 6.00 0.45
N ASP A 9 8.59 6.30 1.04
CA ASP A 9 9.90 5.96 0.48
C ASP A 9 10.08 4.44 0.39
N LEU A 10 9.74 3.72 1.47
CA LEU A 10 9.79 2.25 1.51
C LEU A 10 8.85 1.61 0.48
N ALA A 11 7.61 2.10 0.37
CA ALA A 11 6.66 1.61 -0.62
C ALA A 11 7.16 1.88 -2.05
N THR A 12 7.76 3.04 -2.30
CA THR A 12 8.29 3.43 -3.61
C THR A 12 9.47 2.56 -3.99
N GLN A 13 10.39 2.31 -3.06
CA GLN A 13 11.50 1.40 -3.29
C GLN A 13 10.99 -0.01 -3.61
N HIS A 14 10.12 -0.56 -2.75
CA HIS A 14 9.58 -1.91 -2.93
C HIS A 14 8.80 -2.08 -4.24
N ALA A 15 7.96 -1.10 -4.60
CA ALA A 15 7.20 -1.11 -5.84
C ALA A 15 8.12 -1.10 -7.08
N ASN A 16 9.19 -0.30 -7.06
CA ASN A 16 10.14 -0.22 -8.16
C ASN A 16 10.99 -1.49 -8.31
N GLU A 17 11.34 -2.16 -7.21
CA GLU A 17 12.07 -3.43 -7.25
C GLU A 17 11.24 -4.54 -7.90
N LEU A 18 9.94 -4.58 -7.63
CA LEU A 18 9.04 -5.64 -8.15
C LEU A 18 8.48 -5.33 -9.53
N ARG A 19 8.07 -4.08 -9.78
CA ARG A 19 7.46 -3.65 -11.03
C ARG A 19 7.89 -2.22 -11.34
N PRO A 20 9.03 -2.04 -12.05
CA PRO A 20 9.50 -0.74 -12.49
C PRO A 20 8.40 0.05 -13.22
N GLY A 21 8.25 1.34 -12.88
CA GLY A 21 7.20 2.19 -13.45
C GLY A 21 5.86 2.11 -12.72
N THR A 22 5.82 1.51 -11.54
CA THR A 22 4.70 1.64 -10.59
C THR A 22 5.00 2.77 -9.62
N PHE A 23 4.02 3.64 -9.37
CA PHE A 23 4.21 4.79 -8.49
C PHE A 23 3.27 4.74 -7.29
N VAL A 24 3.79 5.12 -6.13
CA VAL A 24 3.00 5.36 -4.94
C VAL A 24 2.29 6.70 -5.10
N THR A 25 0.96 6.70 -5.04
CA THR A 25 0.14 7.90 -5.21
C THR A 25 -0.19 8.58 -3.89
N LYS A 26 -0.38 7.79 -2.84
CA LYS A 26 -0.70 8.26 -1.50
C LYS A 26 -0.38 7.17 -0.48
N VAL A 27 -0.10 7.58 0.75
CA VAL A 27 0.04 6.71 1.91
C VAL A 27 -0.93 7.21 2.98
N LEU A 28 -1.80 6.34 3.46
CA LEU A 28 -2.86 6.66 4.42
C LEU A 28 -2.80 5.72 5.63
N HIS A 29 -3.18 6.24 6.79
CA HIS A 29 -3.61 5.43 7.92
C HIS A 29 -5.02 4.88 7.63
N PRO A 30 -5.41 3.70 8.14
CA PRO A 30 -6.76 3.19 7.98
C PRO A 30 -7.87 4.17 8.41
N ASP A 31 -7.61 4.98 9.45
CA ASP A 31 -8.59 5.96 9.94
C ASP A 31 -8.79 7.16 8.99
N GLU A 32 -7.89 7.35 8.02
CA GLU A 32 -7.96 8.43 7.03
C GLU A 32 -8.73 8.02 5.77
N ILE A 33 -9.10 6.75 5.63
CA ILE A 33 -9.78 6.22 4.46
C ILE A 33 -11.28 6.52 4.60
N THR A 34 -11.76 7.48 3.80
CA THR A 34 -13.16 7.94 3.80
C THR A 34 -14.14 6.99 3.08
N GLY A 35 -13.76 5.72 2.91
CA GLY A 35 -14.51 4.69 2.20
C GLY A 35 -14.33 3.31 2.81
N ARG A 36 -14.48 2.25 2.01
CA ARG A 36 -14.21 0.89 2.48
C ARG A 36 -12.70 0.72 2.70
N ASN A 37 -12.32 0.42 3.94
CA ASN A 37 -10.96 -0.01 4.24
C ASN A 37 -10.63 -1.30 3.48
N PRO A 38 -9.39 -1.47 2.99
CA PRO A 38 -8.93 -2.75 2.49
C PRO A 38 -9.17 -3.83 3.54
N VAL A 39 -9.56 -5.02 3.11
CA VAL A 39 -9.76 -6.16 4.00
C VAL A 39 -8.74 -7.21 3.60
N LEU A 40 -7.75 -7.43 4.46
CA LEU A 40 -6.68 -8.41 4.23
C LEU A 40 -6.75 -9.51 5.29
N TYR A 41 -6.75 -10.76 4.87
CA TYR A 41 -6.79 -11.89 5.79
C TYR A 41 -5.48 -11.99 6.58
N GLY A 42 -5.58 -12.09 7.90
CA GLY A 42 -4.42 -12.27 8.79
C GLY A 42 -3.57 -11.03 9.06
N ILE A 43 -3.99 -9.84 8.59
CA ILE A 43 -3.25 -8.58 8.80
C ILE A 43 -4.11 -7.57 9.54
N ALA A 44 -3.66 -7.16 10.73
CA ALA A 44 -4.28 -6.10 11.50
C ALA A 44 -3.83 -4.73 10.95
N LEU A 45 -4.72 -4.06 10.21
CA LEU A 45 -4.39 -2.79 9.53
C LEU A 45 -4.24 -1.60 10.49
N GLU A 46 -4.83 -1.67 11.69
CA GLU A 46 -4.83 -0.61 12.72
C GLU A 46 -3.47 -0.01 13.05
N ASN A 47 -2.38 -0.77 12.86
CA ASN A 47 -1.01 -0.33 13.09
C ASN A 47 -0.17 -0.33 11.81
N CYS A 48 -0.81 -0.07 10.67
CA CYS A 48 -0.16 -0.11 9.36
C CYS A 48 -0.32 1.20 8.59
N TRP A 49 0.62 1.43 7.68
CA TRP A 49 0.48 2.36 6.58
C TRP A 49 -0.01 1.62 5.34
N ILE A 50 -0.96 2.23 4.63
CA ILE A 50 -1.51 1.69 3.38
C ILE A 50 -1.06 2.63 2.24
N ALA A 51 -0.16 2.13 1.39
CA ALA A 51 0.33 2.83 0.22
C ALA A 51 -0.44 2.38 -1.04
N TYR A 52 -1.04 3.31 -1.77
CA TYR A 52 -1.79 3.02 -2.98
C TYR A 52 -0.92 3.16 -4.22
N LEU A 53 -0.89 2.13 -5.04
CA LEU A 53 -0.10 2.06 -6.24
C LEU A 53 -0.91 2.44 -7.48
N LYS A 54 -0.24 3.03 -8.45
CA LYS A 54 -0.78 3.25 -9.79
C LYS A 54 0.26 2.89 -10.84
N PRO A 55 -0.10 2.11 -11.87
CA PRO A 55 0.79 1.88 -12.99
C PRO A 55 1.00 3.18 -13.78
N ARG A 56 2.16 3.32 -14.43
CA ARG A 56 2.45 4.44 -15.34
C ARG A 56 1.43 4.57 -16.48
N ASP A 57 0.88 3.44 -16.93
CA ASP A 57 -0.07 3.41 -18.03
C ASP A 57 -1.49 3.71 -17.53
N PRO A 58 -2.09 4.86 -17.91
CA PRO A 58 -3.41 5.26 -17.46
C PRO A 58 -4.54 4.44 -18.11
N TYR A 59 -4.26 3.63 -19.13
CA TYR A 59 -5.27 2.81 -19.83
C TYR A 59 -5.52 1.45 -19.17
N PHE A 60 -4.71 1.06 -18.17
CA PHE A 60 -4.96 -0.14 -17.38
C PHE A 60 -5.96 0.16 -16.27
N ILE A 61 -7.22 -0.25 -16.47
CA ILE A 61 -8.19 -0.41 -15.39
C ILE A 61 -7.79 -1.67 -14.62
N ARG A 62 -6.81 -1.54 -13.72
CA ARG A 62 -6.48 -2.59 -12.75
C ARG A 62 -7.09 -2.24 -11.41
N ASP A 63 -7.45 -3.29 -10.68
CA ASP A 63 -7.79 -3.21 -9.26
C ASP A 63 -6.74 -2.40 -8.53
N SER A 64 -7.17 -1.62 -7.54
CA SER A 64 -6.27 -0.76 -6.77
C SER A 64 -5.25 -1.63 -6.04
N GLU A 65 -4.02 -1.70 -6.57
CA GLU A 65 -2.91 -2.37 -5.88
C GLU A 65 -2.49 -1.52 -4.67
N ILE A 66 -2.23 -2.17 -3.56
CA ILE A 66 -1.76 -1.56 -2.32
C ILE A 66 -0.52 -2.27 -1.79
N ILE A 67 0.29 -1.54 -1.05
CA ILE A 67 1.33 -2.07 -0.18
C ILE A 67 0.93 -1.74 1.26
N VAL A 68 0.94 -2.74 2.13
CA VAL A 68 0.73 -2.54 3.57
C VAL A 68 2.07 -2.63 4.28
N ILE A 69 2.39 -1.62 5.08
CA ILE A 69 3.65 -1.50 5.80
C ILE A 69 3.37 -1.42 7.29
N ASP A 70 4.06 -2.26 8.07
CA ASP A 70 4.02 -2.23 9.53
C ASP A 70 4.54 -0.88 10.04
N ARG A 71 3.71 -0.14 10.77
CA ARG A 71 4.07 1.20 11.25
C ARG A 71 5.16 1.16 12.32
N ASN A 72 5.30 0.06 13.06
CA ASN A 72 6.26 -0.05 14.15
C ASN A 72 7.65 -0.43 13.63
N LEU A 73 7.69 -1.43 12.75
CA LEU A 73 8.90 -2.09 12.27
C LEU A 73 9.35 -1.61 10.89
N GLY A 74 8.48 -0.96 10.12
CA GLY A 74 8.80 -0.49 8.77
C GLY A 74 9.01 -1.61 7.74
N ARG A 75 8.39 -2.77 7.94
CA ARG A 75 8.45 -3.90 7.01
C ARG A 75 7.18 -3.98 6.17
N VAL A 76 7.30 -4.39 4.92
CA VAL A 76 6.16 -4.70 4.06
C VAL A 76 5.49 -5.98 4.58
N LEU A 77 4.18 -5.90 4.86
CA LEU A 77 3.36 -7.02 5.29
C LEU A 77 2.55 -7.63 4.13
N TYR A 78 2.20 -6.81 3.14
CA TYR A 78 1.41 -7.23 1.98
C TYR A 78 1.67 -6.34 0.77
N HIS A 79 1.56 -6.94 -0.40
CA HIS A 79 1.54 -6.25 -1.69
C HIS A 79 0.61 -7.02 -2.64
N GLY A 80 -0.44 -6.36 -3.11
CA GLY A 80 -1.41 -6.96 -4.04
C GLY A 80 -2.68 -6.11 -4.14
N GLY A 81 -3.79 -6.69 -4.60
CA GLY A 81 -5.05 -5.99 -4.73
C GLY A 81 -5.66 -5.58 -3.38
N ALA A 82 -6.26 -4.40 -3.29
CA ALA A 82 -6.94 -3.92 -2.07
C ALA A 82 -8.14 -4.79 -1.62
N ASN A 83 -8.64 -5.65 -2.52
CA ASN A 83 -9.75 -6.58 -2.29
C ASN A 83 -9.35 -8.01 -2.67
N ASP A 84 -8.08 -8.38 -2.54
CA ASP A 84 -7.64 -9.76 -2.79
C ASP A 84 -8.20 -10.66 -1.67
N GLU A 85 -9.48 -10.99 -1.83
CA GLU A 85 -10.20 -12.05 -1.14
C GLU A 85 -9.59 -13.35 -1.66
N GLY A 86 -8.89 -14.09 -0.80
CA GLY A 86 -8.45 -15.45 -1.13
C GLY A 86 -9.62 -16.36 -1.49
#